data_AF-A0A7G8JPR4-F1
#
_entry.id   AF-A0A7G8JPR4-F1
#
_cell.length_a   1.000
_cell.length_b   1.000
_cell.length_c   1.000
_cell.angle_alpha   90.00
_cell.angle_beta   90.00
_cell.angle_gamma   90.00
#
_symmetry.space_group_name_H-M   'P 1'
#
loop_
_entity.id
_entity.type
_entity.pdbx_description
1 polymer ?
#
loop_
_entity_poly.entity_id
_entity_poly.type
_entity_poly.pdbx_seq_one_letter_code
_entity_poly.pdbx_strand_id
1 'polypeptide(L)'
;MVQGQLLTDQVVDSEAVVAGQATPEPVQEEDIVSFQSDMPLPLHQAMADFIERCPNWDQYRLVQAALAGFLVQNGADSRELTRLYVGNMFRRDSLRHDV
;
A
#
# COMPACT_ATOMS: atom_id res chain seq x y z
N MET A 1 -25.05 51.08 20.15
CA MET A 1 -24.49 49.78 19.72
C MET A 1 -24.11 49.90 18.25
N VAL A 2 -22.93 49.36 17.93
CA VAL A 2 -22.09 49.61 16.73
C VAL A 2 -22.56 48.77 15.53
N GLN A 3 -22.22 49.23 14.33
CA GLN A 3 -21.72 48.48 13.14
C GLN A 3 -22.36 49.03 11.86
N GLY A 4 -21.65 49.22 10.74
CA GLY A 4 -20.28 48.90 10.38
C GLY A 4 -20.11 49.22 8.90
N GLN A 5 -18.96 49.77 8.51
CA GLN A 5 -18.57 50.07 7.14
C GLN A 5 -18.48 48.80 6.28
N LEU A 6 -18.83 48.91 5.00
CA LEU A 6 -17.88 49.03 3.87
C LEU A 6 -18.52 48.41 2.62
N LEU A 7 -18.91 49.27 1.69
CA LEU A 7 -19.39 48.89 0.36
C LEU A 7 -18.18 48.42 -0.46
N THR A 8 -18.28 47.19 -0.95
CA THR A 8 -17.35 46.56 -1.91
C THR A 8 -17.48 47.23 -3.27
N ASP A 9 -16.37 47.69 -3.85
CA ASP A 9 -16.12 47.57 -5.29
C ASP A 9 -14.67 47.96 -5.59
N GLN A 10 -13.83 46.98 -5.90
CA GLN A 10 -12.59 47.22 -6.65
C GLN A 10 -12.34 45.96 -7.49
N VAL A 11 -12.88 45.97 -8.70
CA VAL A 11 -12.45 45.13 -9.82
C VAL A 11 -11.11 45.66 -10.32
N VAL A 12 -10.08 44.82 -10.38
CA VAL A 12 -9.01 44.97 -11.38
C VAL A 12 -8.67 43.60 -11.94
N ASP A 13 -8.67 43.58 -13.26
CA ASP A 13 -8.65 42.47 -14.20
C ASP A 13 -7.31 41.72 -14.25
N SER A 14 -7.46 40.45 -14.61
CA SER A 14 -6.55 39.52 -15.29
C SER A 14 -5.18 40.02 -15.74
N GLU A 15 -4.15 39.19 -15.53
CA GLU A 15 -3.31 38.77 -16.65
C GLU A 15 -2.67 37.40 -16.39
N ALA A 16 -3.00 36.47 -17.28
CA ALA A 16 -2.44 35.14 -17.34
C ALA A 16 -0.94 35.21 -17.69
N VAL A 17 -0.10 34.52 -16.92
CA VAL A 17 1.17 34.02 -17.44
C VAL A 17 1.20 32.52 -17.21
N VAL A 18 0.87 31.82 -18.28
CA VAL A 18 1.17 30.40 -18.49
C VAL A 18 2.69 30.24 -18.42
N ALA A 19 3.16 29.64 -17.34
CA ALA A 19 4.45 28.96 -17.30
C ALA A 19 4.18 27.56 -16.79
N GLY A 20 4.35 26.57 -17.68
CA GLY A 20 4.02 25.17 -17.48
C GLY A 20 4.58 24.63 -16.17
N GLN A 21 3.71 24.48 -15.18
CA GLN A 21 3.95 23.57 -14.08
C GLN A 21 3.61 22.19 -14.62
N ALA A 22 4.63 21.40 -14.92
CA ALA A 22 4.49 19.95 -14.95
C ALA A 22 3.97 19.58 -13.55
N THR A 23 2.65 19.41 -13.45
CA THR A 23 2.03 18.75 -12.31
C THR A 23 2.76 17.42 -12.18
N PRO A 24 3.47 17.15 -11.06
CA PRO A 24 3.88 15.79 -10.80
C PRO A 24 2.58 15.00 -10.76
N GLU A 25 2.40 14.10 -11.74
CA GLU A 25 1.37 13.06 -11.67
C GLU A 25 1.45 12.48 -10.25
N PRO A 26 0.33 12.34 -9.52
CA PRO A 26 0.40 11.68 -8.23
C PRO A 26 0.95 10.28 -8.50
N VAL A 27 2.19 10.06 -8.08
CA VAL A 27 2.70 8.72 -7.84
C VAL A 27 1.62 8.07 -7.01
N GLN A 28 0.94 7.08 -7.57
CA GLN A 28 -0.02 6.27 -6.83
C GLN A 28 0.81 5.52 -5.82
N GLU A 29 1.05 6.16 -4.67
CA GLU A 29 1.61 5.53 -3.49
C GLU A 29 0.69 4.34 -3.23
N GLU A 30 1.21 3.11 -3.32
CA GLU A 30 0.46 1.97 -2.85
C GLU A 30 0.05 2.27 -1.41
N ASP A 31 -1.26 2.34 -1.17
CA ASP A 31 -1.84 2.71 0.11
C ASP A 31 -1.58 1.55 1.09
N ILE A 32 -0.37 1.50 1.65
CA ILE A 32 0.12 0.43 2.50
C ILE A 32 -0.29 0.74 3.94
N VAL A 33 -1.09 -0.14 4.51
CA VAL A 33 -1.47 -0.08 5.92
C VAL A 33 -0.61 -1.06 6.72
N SER A 34 0.00 -0.57 7.81
CA SER A 34 0.64 -1.42 8.81
C SER A 34 -0.31 -1.65 9.98
N PHE A 35 -0.26 -2.85 10.59
CA PHE A 35 -1.01 -3.16 11.79
C PHE A 35 -0.13 -3.89 12.80
N GLN A 36 -0.38 -3.62 14.08
CA GLN A 36 0.25 -4.30 15.20
C GLN A 36 -0.78 -5.24 15.83
N SER A 37 -0.36 -6.44 16.20
CA SER A 37 -1.22 -7.44 16.82
C SER A 37 -0.41 -8.31 17.76
N ASP A 38 -0.99 -8.65 18.91
CA ASP A 38 -0.42 -9.63 19.81
C ASP A 38 -0.58 -11.03 19.22
N MET A 39 0.51 -11.81 19.21
CA MET A 39 0.56 -13.15 18.62
C MET A 39 0.93 -14.19 19.68
N PRO A 40 0.29 -15.37 19.72
CA PRO A 40 0.72 -16.48 20.57
C PRO A 40 2.18 -16.86 20.29
N LEU A 41 2.98 -17.02 21.35
CA LEU A 41 4.41 -17.34 21.24
C LEU A 41 4.73 -18.54 20.33
N PRO A 42 3.99 -19.67 20.39
CA PRO A 42 4.26 -20.81 19.50
C PRO A 42 4.11 -20.47 18.01
N LEU A 43 3.18 -19.59 17.66
CA LEU A 43 2.99 -19.14 16.27
C LEU A 43 4.13 -18.24 15.82
N HIS A 44 4.56 -17.31 16.68
CA HIS A 44 5.70 -16.46 16.41
C HIS A 44 6.98 -17.27 16.19
N GLN A 45 7.24 -18.27 17.04
CA GLN A 45 8.39 -19.17 16.90
C GLN A 45 8.34 -19.95 15.60
N ALA A 46 7.20 -20.57 15.27
CA ALA A 46 7.03 -21.29 14.02
C ALA A 46 7.24 -20.40 12.76
N MET A 47 6.78 -19.15 12.83
CA MET A 47 6.97 -18.16 11.77
C MET A 47 8.46 -17.79 11.60
N ALA A 48 9.16 -17.50 12.70
CA ALA A 48 10.58 -17.18 12.69
C ALA A 48 11.41 -18.35 12.13
N ASP A 49 11.18 -19.55 12.66
CA ASP A 49 11.80 -20.80 12.20
C ASP A 49 11.62 -21.03 10.70
N PHE A 50 10.42 -20.76 10.18
CA PHE A 50 10.13 -20.90 8.75
C PHE A 50 10.91 -19.88 7.91
N ILE A 51 10.92 -18.61 8.31
CA ILE A 51 11.61 -17.53 7.60
C ILE A 51 13.12 -17.80 7.54
N GLU A 52 13.73 -18.24 8.65
CA GLU A 52 15.16 -18.57 8.70
C GLU A 52 15.58 -19.65 7.69
N ARG A 53 14.70 -20.63 7.44
CA ARG A 53 14.96 -21.71 6.47
C ARG A 53 14.64 -21.34 5.03
N CYS A 54 14.00 -20.20 4.80
CA CYS A 54 13.42 -19.84 3.51
C CYS A 54 13.91 -18.44 3.09
N PRO A 55 15.04 -18.34 2.37
CA PRO A 55 15.79 -17.08 2.17
C PRO A 55 15.04 -15.96 1.45
N ASN A 56 13.92 -16.28 0.80
CA ASN A 56 13.10 -15.32 0.06
C ASN A 56 11.86 -14.86 0.84
N TRP A 57 11.67 -15.35 2.07
CA TRP A 57 10.52 -15.03 2.91
C TRP A 57 10.91 -14.04 4.00
N ASP A 58 9.95 -13.20 4.34
CA ASP A 58 10.00 -12.29 5.47
C ASP A 58 8.61 -12.27 6.13
N GLN A 59 8.51 -11.62 7.28
CA GLN A 59 7.27 -11.56 8.06
C GLN A 59 6.11 -10.96 7.27
N TYR A 60 6.34 -9.86 6.55
CA TYR A 60 5.28 -9.17 5.81
C TYR A 60 4.77 -10.04 4.68
N ARG A 61 5.67 -10.61 3.90
CA ARG A 61 5.35 -11.50 2.78
C ARG A 61 4.57 -12.73 3.26
N LEU A 62 5.01 -13.33 4.37
CA LEU A 62 4.33 -14.49 4.96
C LEU A 62 2.91 -14.15 5.38
N VAL A 63 2.74 -13.06 6.12
CA VAL A 63 1.42 -12.61 6.60
C VAL A 63 0.52 -12.20 5.44
N GLN A 64 1.03 -11.47 4.45
CA GLN A 64 0.27 -11.08 3.26
C GLN A 64 -0.16 -12.30 2.44
N ALA A 65 0.72 -13.28 2.22
CA ALA A 65 0.38 -14.52 1.53
C ALA A 65 -0.69 -15.32 2.29
N ALA A 66 -0.54 -15.46 3.60
CA ALA A 66 -1.48 -16.17 4.46
C ALA A 66 -2.86 -15.49 4.46
N LEU A 67 -2.91 -14.16 4.61
CA LEU A 67 -4.15 -13.39 4.59
C LEU A 67 -4.84 -13.46 3.23
N ALA A 68 -4.12 -13.20 2.14
CA ALA A 68 -4.69 -13.23 0.80
C ALA A 68 -5.20 -14.64 0.46
N GLY A 69 -4.42 -15.67 0.76
CA GLY A 69 -4.82 -17.06 0.54
C GLY A 69 -6.02 -17.47 1.40
N PHE A 70 -6.05 -17.07 2.68
CA PHE A 70 -7.17 -17.33 3.57
C PHE A 70 -8.46 -16.69 3.04
N LEU A 71 -8.42 -15.43 2.64
CA LEU A 71 -9.59 -14.71 2.12
C LEU A 71 -10.10 -15.35 0.83
N VAL A 72 -9.21 -15.66 -0.12
CA VAL A 72 -9.58 -16.32 -1.39
C VAL A 72 -10.24 -17.68 -1.15
N GLN A 73 -9.68 -18.49 -0.23
CA GLN A 73 -10.26 -19.80 0.11
C GLN A 73 -11.63 -19.70 0.79
N ASN A 74 -11.95 -18.56 1.42
CA ASN A 74 -13.23 -18.32 2.09
C ASN A 74 -14.23 -17.53 1.21
N GLY A 75 -14.02 -17.47 -0.11
CA GLY A 75 -14.98 -16.88 -1.05
C GLY A 75 -14.84 -15.37 -1.24
N ALA A 76 -13.70 -14.77 -0.86
CA ALA A 76 -13.40 -13.41 -1.27
C ALA A 76 -13.07 -13.37 -2.78
N ASP A 77 -14.10 -13.09 -3.58
CA ASP A 77 -14.00 -12.99 -5.05
C ASP A 77 -13.33 -11.66 -5.47
N SER A 78 -12.03 -11.56 -5.23
CA SER A 78 -11.20 -10.46 -5.72
C SER A 78 -10.01 -10.98 -6.51
N ARG A 79 -9.94 -10.56 -7.77
CA ARG A 79 -8.80 -10.83 -8.65
C ARG A 79 -7.51 -10.22 -8.08
N GLU A 80 -7.62 -9.10 -7.38
CA GLU A 80 -6.50 -8.44 -6.72
C GLU A 80 -5.96 -9.29 -5.57
N LEU A 81 -6.84 -9.83 -4.72
CA LEU A 81 -6.43 -10.76 -3.65
C LEU A 81 -5.77 -12.03 -4.21
N THR A 82 -6.32 -12.58 -5.30
CA THR A 82 -5.72 -13.73 -5.98
C THR A 82 -4.32 -13.39 -6.52
N ARG A 83 -4.15 -12.23 -7.14
CA ARG A 83 -2.84 -11.76 -7.62
C ARG A 83 -1.86 -11.52 -6.48
N LEU A 84 -2.32 -10.94 -5.37
CA LEU A 84 -1.51 -10.71 -4.18
C LEU A 84 -1.06 -12.04 -3.56
N TYR A 85 -1.96 -13.03 -3.47
CA TYR A 85 -1.65 -14.38 -3.03
C TYR A 85 -0.58 -15.03 -3.90
N VAL A 86 -0.81 -15.10 -5.22
CA VAL A 86 0.14 -15.72 -6.16
C VAL A 86 1.46 -14.96 -6.21
N GLY A 87 1.43 -13.63 -6.21
CA GLY A 87 2.62 -12.77 -6.23
C GLY A 87 3.48 -12.94 -4.98
N ASN A 88 2.84 -13.08 -3.80
CA ASN A 88 3.58 -13.36 -2.57
C ASN A 88 4.01 -14.82 -2.48
N MET A 89 3.30 -15.79 -3.05
CA MET A 89 3.75 -17.19 -3.06
C MET A 89 4.93 -17.44 -4.00
N PHE A 90 4.93 -16.83 -5.19
CA PHE A 90 5.92 -17.10 -6.24
C PHE A 90 6.72 -15.83 -6.56
N ARG A 91 7.96 -15.75 -6.05
CA ARG A 91 8.85 -14.62 -6.37
C ARG A 91 9.37 -14.80 -7.80
N ARG A 92 9.50 -13.69 -8.56
CA ARG A 92 10.17 -13.70 -9.87
C ARG A 92 11.68 -13.97 -9.76
N ASP A 93 12.30 -13.64 -8.63
CA ASP A 93 13.73 -13.83 -8.40
C ASP A 93 14.12 -15.27 -8.05
N SER A 94 13.16 -16.07 -7.55
CA SER A 94 13.37 -17.51 -7.31
C SER A 94 13.54 -18.32 -8.60
N LEU A 95 13.27 -17.73 -9.76
CA LEU A 95 13.49 -18.31 -11.08
C LEU A 95 14.83 -17.91 -11.71
N ARG A 96 15.63 -17.04 -11.07
CA ARG A 96 16.87 -16.49 -11.66
C ARG A 96 18.15 -16.89 -10.92
N HIS A 97 18.08 -17.78 -9.92
CA HIS A 97 19.24 -18.21 -9.14
C HIS A 97 19.82 -19.57 -9.58
N ASP A 98 19.76 -19.86 -10.88
CA ASP A 98 20.45 -21.00 -11.51
C ASP A 98 21.36 -20.51 -12.66
N VAL A 99 22.34 -19.65 -12.34
CA VAL A 99 23.50 -19.39 -13.21
C VAL A 99 24.78 -19.58 -12.41
#